data_AF-A0A6C0J9R6-F1
#
_entry.id   AF-A0A6C0J9R6-F1
#
_cell.length_a   1.000
_cell.length_b   1.000
_cell.length_c   1.000
_cell.angle_alpha   90.00
_cell.angle_beta   90.00
_cell.angle_gamma   90.00
#
_symmetry.space_group_name_H-M   'P 1'
#
loop_
_entity.id
_entity.type
_entity.pdbx_description
1 polymer ?
#
loop_
_entity_poly.entity_id
_entity_poly.type
_entity_poly.pdbx_seq_one_letter_code
_entity_poly.pdbx_strand_id
1 'polypeptide(L)'
;MVAKGKRIKQLIKTINKEWFQYFFKFIEDNPMQNWDWDLISWNPNITWEFINDNPIQNWNWCGISTNPNITMEMIRDNPEKPWDWYYISYNPNITMDFILENPMQNWNWSWISRNPNITMEIIKDNPMKNWSWYNISRNPNITWKNINDNPDKPWDWQGISMHPNITMEIISDNPDKPWVWEHISMNPNITYKFIKDNPDKPWHWYYISCNPNITMEIIKDNPMQNWNWSMISSHQNITMDIIIDNPMQNWDWYGISQNPNITWEIINDNPMQNWNWGCISRNPNITMKNIKDNPEKPWDWNIISSKPFTKEKEQFINRKYREHMAAYKIQQWCLSILVSPHYKIGRTMIDKKYKELFA
;
A
#
# COMPACT_ATOMS: atom_id res chain seq x y z
N MET A 1 7.09 -7.84 29.87
CA MET A 1 7.05 -7.59 28.41
C MET A 1 5.63 -7.44 27.85
N VAL A 2 4.66 -8.27 28.27
CA VAL A 2 3.25 -8.24 27.80
C VAL A 2 2.55 -6.87 27.96
N ALA A 3 2.74 -6.18 29.10
CA ALA A 3 2.11 -4.87 29.36
C ALA A 3 2.62 -3.74 28.44
N LYS A 4 3.88 -3.81 27.99
CA LYS A 4 4.49 -2.82 27.09
C LYS A 4 3.92 -2.94 25.67
N GLY A 5 3.72 -4.18 25.21
CA GLY A 5 3.05 -4.45 23.92
C GLY A 5 1.60 -3.98 23.88
N LYS A 6 0.83 -4.18 24.97
CA LYS A 6 -0.56 -3.71 25.07
C LYS A 6 -0.68 -2.17 25.01
N ARG A 7 0.22 -1.44 25.69
CA ARG A 7 0.25 0.03 25.65
C ARG A 7 0.58 0.60 24.26
N ILE A 8 1.53 -0.02 23.54
CA ILE A 8 1.89 0.41 22.18
C ILE A 8 0.72 0.20 21.22
N LYS A 9 0.04 -0.96 21.28
CA LYS A 9 -1.17 -1.20 20.46
C LYS A 9 -2.25 -0.16 20.72
N GLN A 10 -2.49 0.20 21.98
CA GLN A 10 -3.46 1.22 22.34
C GLN A 10 -3.07 2.61 21.78
N LEU A 11 -1.80 2.99 21.89
CA LEU A 11 -1.29 4.26 21.35
C LEU A 11 -1.49 4.35 19.84
N ILE A 12 -1.16 3.29 19.10
CA ILE A 12 -1.35 3.23 17.63
C ILE A 12 -2.83 3.41 17.29
N LYS A 13 -3.73 2.73 18.01
CA LYS A 13 -5.18 2.87 17.84
C LYS A 13 -5.64 4.31 18.04
N THR A 14 -5.16 4.98 19.09
CA THR A 14 -5.47 6.39 19.37
C THR A 14 -4.96 7.32 18.28
N ILE A 15 -3.71 7.19 17.85
CA ILE A 15 -3.13 8.06 16.80
C ILE A 15 -3.87 7.85 15.47
N ASN A 16 -4.24 6.61 15.13
CA ASN A 16 -5.05 6.35 13.95
C ASN A 16 -6.41 7.05 14.04
N LYS A 17 -7.08 7.01 15.20
CA LYS A 17 -8.33 7.76 15.40
C LYS A 17 -8.15 9.27 15.17
N GLU A 18 -7.07 9.86 15.69
CA GLU A 18 -6.75 11.28 15.46
C GLU A 18 -6.54 11.61 13.97
N TRP A 19 -5.91 10.71 13.20
CA TRP A 19 -5.76 10.89 11.76
C TRP A 19 -7.11 10.94 11.03
N PHE A 20 -8.06 10.05 11.35
CA PHE A 20 -9.38 10.08 10.71
C PHE A 20 -10.18 11.32 11.08
N GLN A 21 -10.05 11.81 12.32
CA GLN A 21 -10.64 13.09 12.69
C GLN A 21 -10.04 14.25 11.88
N TYR A 22 -8.74 14.22 11.62
CA TYR A 22 -8.07 15.22 10.77
C TYR A 22 -8.55 15.14 9.31
N PHE A 23 -8.63 13.95 8.74
CA PHE A 23 -9.14 13.72 7.39
C PHE A 23 -10.62 14.11 7.26
N PHE A 24 -11.45 13.74 8.23
CA PHE A 24 -12.86 14.08 8.21
C PHE A 24 -13.11 15.58 8.37
N LYS A 25 -12.32 16.24 9.23
CA LYS A 25 -12.34 17.70 9.31
C LYS A 25 -11.98 18.35 7.97
N PHE A 26 -11.07 17.76 7.18
CA PHE A 26 -10.80 18.26 5.83
C PHE A 26 -12.03 18.15 4.91
N ILE A 27 -12.82 17.09 5.03
CA ILE A 27 -14.10 16.95 4.32
C ILE A 27 -15.08 18.05 4.76
N GLU A 28 -15.29 18.20 6.08
CA GLU A 28 -16.20 19.19 6.66
C GLU A 28 -15.82 20.64 6.34
N ASP A 29 -14.53 20.95 6.34
CA ASP A 29 -13.99 22.28 5.99
C ASP A 29 -14.23 22.63 4.51
N ASN A 30 -14.61 21.67 3.66
CA ASN A 30 -14.84 21.85 2.23
C ASN A 30 -16.26 21.40 1.82
N PRO A 31 -17.34 22.01 2.37
CA PRO A 31 -18.70 21.51 2.19
C PRO A 31 -19.29 21.79 0.80
N MET A 32 -18.70 22.73 0.06
CA MET A 32 -19.11 23.06 -1.31
C MET A 32 -18.55 22.07 -2.35
N GLN A 33 -17.66 21.17 -1.93
CA GLN A 33 -17.11 20.13 -2.81
C GLN A 33 -18.01 18.91 -2.80
N ASN A 34 -18.16 18.29 -3.97
CA ASN A 34 -18.96 17.08 -4.11
C ASN A 34 -18.14 15.86 -3.67
N TRP A 35 -18.14 15.57 -2.37
CA TRP A 35 -17.47 14.39 -1.82
C TRP A 35 -18.19 13.11 -2.23
N ASP A 36 -17.44 12.22 -2.88
CA ASP A 36 -17.97 10.95 -3.32
C ASP A 36 -17.84 9.90 -2.22
N TRP A 37 -18.95 9.64 -1.52
CA TRP A 37 -19.04 8.65 -0.44
C TRP A 37 -18.84 7.21 -0.92
N ASP A 38 -19.12 6.92 -2.18
CA ASP A 38 -18.79 5.63 -2.79
C ASP A 38 -17.27 5.45 -2.78
N LEU A 39 -16.54 6.41 -3.37
CA LEU A 39 -15.08 6.39 -3.42
C LEU A 39 -14.43 6.44 -2.02
N ILE A 40 -15.01 7.18 -1.09
CA ILE A 40 -14.56 7.20 0.31
C ILE A 40 -14.68 5.79 0.90
N SER A 41 -15.77 5.06 0.66
CA SER A 41 -15.96 3.69 1.17
C SER A 41 -14.87 2.70 0.73
N TRP A 42 -14.24 2.95 -0.42
CA TRP A 42 -13.11 2.18 -0.95
C TRP A 42 -11.74 2.60 -0.40
N ASN A 43 -11.68 3.63 0.45
CA ASN A 43 -10.42 4.13 0.98
C ASN A 43 -9.82 3.11 1.98
N PRO A 44 -8.63 2.54 1.68
CA PRO A 44 -8.03 1.46 2.48
C PRO A 44 -7.60 1.91 3.88
N ASN A 45 -7.60 3.22 4.15
CA ASN A 45 -7.31 3.73 5.47
C ASN A 45 -8.55 3.77 6.37
N ILE A 46 -9.79 3.75 5.87
CA ILE A 46 -10.97 3.83 6.74
C ILE A 46 -10.99 2.71 7.78
N THR A 47 -11.34 3.04 9.02
CA THR A 47 -11.47 2.07 10.11
C THR A 47 -12.94 1.78 10.41
N TRP A 48 -13.16 0.62 11.04
CA TRP A 48 -14.46 0.24 11.55
C TRP A 48 -15.06 1.28 12.50
N GLU A 49 -14.26 1.85 13.42
CA GLU A 49 -14.75 2.88 14.34
C GLU A 49 -15.26 4.11 13.60
N PHE A 50 -14.59 4.51 12.51
CA PHE A 50 -15.00 5.66 11.72
C PHE A 50 -16.35 5.43 11.04
N ILE A 51 -16.57 4.24 10.47
CA ILE A 51 -17.84 3.84 9.86
C ILE A 51 -18.94 3.84 10.92
N ASN A 52 -18.66 3.27 12.09
CA ASN A 52 -19.62 3.17 13.18
C ASN A 52 -19.98 4.52 13.82
N ASP A 53 -19.02 5.44 13.93
CA ASP A 53 -19.25 6.80 14.43
C ASP A 53 -20.05 7.67 13.43
N ASN A 54 -20.18 7.23 12.16
CA ASN A 54 -20.85 7.97 11.08
C ASN A 54 -21.93 7.12 10.35
N PRO A 55 -23.01 6.70 11.03
CA PRO A 55 -23.97 5.73 10.48
C PRO A 55 -24.92 6.29 9.41
N ILE A 56 -25.01 7.62 9.27
CA ILE A 56 -25.96 8.30 8.36
C ILE A 56 -25.43 8.35 6.91
N GLN A 57 -24.14 8.10 6.71
CA GLN A 57 -23.52 8.21 5.39
C GLN A 57 -23.87 7.02 4.50
N ASN A 58 -23.93 7.27 3.19
CA ASN A 58 -24.23 6.25 2.18
C ASN A 58 -22.98 5.41 1.89
N TRP A 59 -22.66 4.53 2.83
CA TRP A 59 -21.53 3.62 2.73
C TRP A 59 -21.73 2.54 1.65
N ASN A 60 -20.77 2.41 0.73
CA ASN A 60 -20.69 1.27 -0.17
C ASN A 60 -20.02 0.08 0.54
N TRP A 61 -20.83 -0.93 0.85
CA TRP A 61 -20.40 -2.12 1.56
C TRP A 61 -19.54 -3.07 0.74
N CYS A 62 -19.52 -2.96 -0.59
CA CYS A 62 -18.52 -3.65 -1.41
C CYS A 62 -17.11 -3.16 -1.06
N GLY A 63 -16.92 -1.83 -1.02
CA GLY A 63 -15.65 -1.21 -0.66
C GLY A 63 -15.22 -1.54 0.76
N ILE A 64 -16.16 -1.42 1.71
CA ILE A 64 -15.93 -1.78 3.12
C ILE A 64 -15.56 -3.26 3.27
N SER A 65 -16.26 -4.18 2.60
CA SER A 65 -15.97 -5.62 2.64
C SER A 65 -14.55 -5.97 2.20
N THR A 66 -13.99 -5.26 1.22
CA THR A 66 -12.59 -5.48 0.77
C THR A 66 -11.54 -4.84 1.67
N ASN A 67 -11.93 -3.98 2.61
CA ASN A 67 -11.01 -3.08 3.29
C ASN A 67 -10.06 -3.82 4.25
N PRO A 68 -8.74 -3.56 4.19
CA PRO A 68 -7.74 -4.26 5.02
C PRO A 68 -7.85 -3.96 6.52
N ASN A 69 -8.60 -2.94 6.94
CA ASN A 69 -8.87 -2.67 8.35
C ASN A 69 -10.13 -3.40 8.88
N ILE A 70 -10.88 -4.08 8.02
CA ILE A 70 -11.99 -4.95 8.43
C ILE A 70 -11.45 -6.33 8.76
N THR A 71 -11.67 -6.78 9.99
CA THR A 71 -11.24 -8.10 10.47
C THR A 71 -12.42 -9.08 10.50
N MET A 72 -12.12 -10.37 10.54
CA MET A 72 -13.15 -11.41 10.66
C MET A 72 -13.91 -11.31 12.00
N GLU A 73 -13.28 -10.79 13.06
CA GLU A 73 -13.94 -10.50 14.34
C GLU A 73 -14.99 -9.39 14.18
N MET A 74 -14.67 -8.30 13.48
CA MET A 74 -15.63 -7.22 13.20
C MET A 74 -16.86 -7.72 12.41
N ILE A 75 -16.65 -8.61 11.44
CA ILE A 75 -17.75 -9.22 10.68
C ILE A 75 -18.62 -10.09 11.59
N ARG A 76 -18.00 -10.91 12.46
CA ARG A 76 -18.73 -11.77 13.42
C ARG A 76 -19.50 -10.98 14.46
N ASP A 77 -18.94 -9.88 14.94
CA ASP A 77 -19.55 -9.04 15.99
C ASP A 77 -20.68 -8.16 15.45
N ASN A 78 -20.77 -7.97 14.12
CA ASN A 78 -21.76 -7.10 13.47
C ASN A 78 -22.42 -7.83 12.27
N PRO A 79 -23.10 -8.97 12.52
CA PRO A 79 -23.65 -9.80 11.45
C PRO A 79 -24.84 -9.16 10.72
N GLU A 80 -25.46 -8.14 11.31
CA GLU A 80 -26.62 -7.43 10.75
C GLU A 80 -26.24 -6.43 9.65
N LYS A 81 -24.95 -6.14 9.50
CA LYS A 81 -24.45 -5.22 8.47
C LYS A 81 -24.49 -5.90 7.10
N PRO A 82 -24.71 -5.14 6.02
CA PRO A 82 -24.86 -5.70 4.68
C PRO A 82 -23.49 -6.04 4.06
N TRP A 83 -22.74 -6.91 4.73
CA TRP A 83 -21.46 -7.42 4.26
C TRP A 83 -21.61 -8.12 2.91
N ASP A 84 -20.84 -7.66 1.92
CA ASP A 84 -20.75 -8.32 0.64
C ASP A 84 -19.67 -9.42 0.69
N TRP A 85 -20.09 -10.68 0.76
CA TRP A 85 -19.22 -11.85 0.85
C TRP A 85 -18.44 -12.15 -0.44
N TYR A 86 -18.96 -11.73 -1.59
CA TYR A 86 -18.21 -11.80 -2.84
C TYR A 86 -16.97 -10.90 -2.71
N TYR A 87 -17.10 -9.68 -2.20
CA TYR A 87 -15.98 -8.77 -1.93
C TYR A 87 -15.13 -9.14 -0.71
N ILE A 88 -15.69 -9.76 0.34
CA ILE A 88 -14.88 -10.30 1.45
C ILE A 88 -13.88 -11.35 0.94
N SER A 89 -14.19 -12.05 -0.14
CA SER A 89 -13.28 -13.02 -0.77
C SER A 89 -11.93 -12.41 -1.19
N TYR A 90 -11.87 -11.08 -1.40
CA TYR A 90 -10.66 -10.32 -1.73
C TYR A 90 -9.98 -9.69 -0.49
N ASN A 91 -10.63 -9.71 0.67
CA ASN A 91 -10.12 -9.10 1.89
C ASN A 91 -8.82 -9.80 2.35
N PRO A 92 -7.71 -9.07 2.60
CA PRO A 92 -6.44 -9.68 2.97
C PRO A 92 -6.44 -10.35 4.35
N ASN A 93 -7.44 -10.08 5.21
CA ASN A 93 -7.55 -10.70 6.53
C ASN A 93 -8.36 -12.00 6.52
N ILE A 94 -8.91 -12.42 5.37
CA ILE A 94 -9.67 -13.67 5.29
C ILE A 94 -8.76 -14.88 5.53
N THR A 95 -9.28 -15.87 6.26
CA THR A 95 -8.62 -17.15 6.54
C THR A 95 -9.41 -18.31 5.97
N MET A 96 -8.73 -19.42 5.70
CA MET A 96 -9.41 -20.64 5.24
C MET A 96 -10.41 -21.15 6.28
N ASP A 97 -10.07 -21.10 7.56
CA ASP A 97 -10.98 -21.48 8.66
C ASP A 97 -12.28 -20.66 8.64
N PHE A 98 -12.19 -19.34 8.44
CA PHE A 98 -13.37 -18.49 8.35
C PHE A 98 -14.27 -18.84 7.16
N ILE A 99 -13.67 -19.22 6.02
CA ILE A 99 -14.41 -19.71 4.84
C ILE A 99 -15.12 -21.03 5.15
N LEU A 100 -14.45 -21.95 5.86
CA LEU A 100 -14.99 -23.25 6.23
C LEU A 100 -16.11 -23.16 7.28
N GLU A 101 -16.03 -22.19 8.20
CA GLU A 101 -17.08 -21.85 9.16
C GLU A 101 -18.34 -21.27 8.49
N ASN A 102 -18.18 -20.67 7.29
CA ASN A 102 -19.25 -19.98 6.57
C ASN A 102 -19.46 -20.57 5.16
N PRO A 103 -19.80 -21.87 5.03
CA PRO A 103 -19.76 -22.58 3.75
C PRO A 103 -20.87 -22.17 2.78
N MET A 104 -21.94 -21.53 3.26
CA MET A 104 -23.12 -21.15 2.47
C MET A 104 -22.98 -19.77 1.80
N GLN A 105 -21.91 -19.03 2.06
CA GLN A 105 -21.70 -17.71 1.49
C GLN A 105 -21.19 -17.80 0.05
N ASN A 106 -21.46 -16.76 -0.75
CA ASN A 106 -21.09 -16.68 -2.17
C ASN A 106 -19.61 -16.30 -2.37
N TRP A 107 -18.71 -17.17 -1.92
CA TRP A 107 -17.27 -17.01 -2.04
C TRP A 107 -16.79 -16.97 -3.50
N ASN A 108 -15.97 -15.97 -3.83
CA ASN A 108 -15.25 -15.88 -5.09
C ASN A 108 -13.89 -16.59 -5.00
N TRP A 109 -13.83 -17.82 -5.51
CA TRP A 109 -12.61 -18.63 -5.48
C TRP A 109 -11.47 -18.08 -6.34
N SER A 110 -11.74 -17.26 -7.35
CA SER A 110 -10.70 -16.55 -8.13
C SER A 110 -9.93 -15.58 -7.24
N TRP A 111 -10.65 -14.81 -6.41
CA TRP A 111 -10.05 -13.85 -5.47
C TRP A 111 -9.39 -14.54 -4.28
N ILE A 112 -10.01 -15.58 -3.73
CA ILE A 112 -9.40 -16.40 -2.68
C ILE A 112 -8.08 -17.01 -3.18
N SER A 113 -8.06 -17.57 -4.39
CA SER A 113 -6.84 -18.13 -5.01
C SER A 113 -5.68 -17.14 -5.15
N ARG A 114 -5.99 -15.84 -5.28
CA ARG A 114 -5.01 -14.75 -5.36
C ARG A 114 -4.58 -14.24 -3.98
N ASN A 115 -5.30 -14.58 -2.92
CA ASN A 115 -5.05 -14.06 -1.59
C ASN A 115 -3.67 -14.56 -1.08
N PRO A 116 -2.80 -13.66 -0.58
CA PRO A 116 -1.49 -14.07 -0.06
C PRO A 116 -1.59 -15.12 1.05
N ASN A 117 -2.64 -15.14 1.85
CA ASN A 117 -2.77 -16.14 2.93
C ASN A 117 -2.97 -17.59 2.42
N ILE A 118 -3.21 -17.80 1.12
CA ILE A 118 -3.35 -19.14 0.54
C ILE A 118 -1.97 -19.73 0.23
N THR A 119 -1.70 -20.88 0.85
CA THR A 119 -0.48 -21.67 0.64
C THR A 119 -0.78 -22.94 -0.15
N MET A 120 0.26 -23.58 -0.70
CA MET A 120 0.10 -24.90 -1.32
C MET A 120 -0.40 -25.98 -0.37
N GLU A 121 -0.12 -25.86 0.93
CA GLU A 121 -0.63 -26.78 1.96
C GLU A 121 -2.14 -26.65 2.08
N ILE A 122 -2.67 -25.41 2.19
CA ILE A 122 -4.11 -25.15 2.21
C ILE A 122 -4.80 -25.71 0.96
N ILE A 123 -4.19 -25.56 -0.23
CA ILE A 123 -4.73 -26.10 -1.48
C ILE A 123 -4.77 -27.63 -1.45
N LYS A 124 -3.72 -28.29 -0.93
CA LYS A 124 -3.64 -29.75 -0.82
C LYS A 124 -4.65 -30.31 0.19
N ASP A 125 -4.87 -29.61 1.29
CA ASP A 125 -5.83 -30.01 2.33
C ASP A 125 -7.29 -29.78 1.90
N ASN A 126 -7.50 -28.93 0.89
CA ASN A 126 -8.83 -28.57 0.38
C ASN A 126 -8.94 -28.81 -1.14
N PRO A 127 -8.72 -30.04 -1.64
CA PRO A 127 -8.56 -30.32 -3.07
C PRO A 127 -9.86 -30.17 -3.87
N MET A 128 -11.02 -30.24 -3.20
CA MET A 128 -12.34 -30.15 -3.83
C MET A 128 -12.86 -28.73 -4.01
N LYS A 129 -12.08 -27.71 -3.64
CA LYS A 129 -12.46 -26.31 -3.84
C LYS A 129 -12.12 -25.86 -5.25
N ASN A 130 -12.84 -24.85 -5.74
CA ASN A 130 -12.75 -24.35 -7.11
C ASN A 130 -11.54 -23.43 -7.33
N TRP A 131 -10.35 -23.91 -6.98
CA TRP A 131 -9.09 -23.17 -7.09
C TRP A 131 -8.84 -22.68 -8.53
N SER A 132 -8.52 -21.40 -8.65
CA SER A 132 -8.15 -20.78 -9.93
C SER A 132 -6.65 -20.83 -10.10
N TRP A 133 -6.16 -21.80 -10.88
CA TRP A 133 -4.72 -21.98 -11.13
C TRP A 133 -4.07 -20.79 -11.84
N TYR A 134 -4.81 -20.06 -12.67
CA TYR A 134 -4.38 -18.77 -13.21
C TYR A 134 -4.01 -17.77 -12.11
N ASN A 135 -4.86 -17.62 -11.08
CA ASN A 135 -4.58 -16.72 -9.96
C ASN A 135 -3.52 -17.27 -9.00
N ILE A 136 -3.50 -18.58 -8.77
CA ILE A 136 -2.46 -19.23 -7.93
C ILE A 136 -1.08 -19.03 -8.56
N SER A 137 -0.95 -19.21 -9.88
CA SER A 137 0.30 -18.99 -10.62
C SER A 137 0.84 -17.55 -10.52
N ARG A 138 -0.03 -16.61 -10.15
CA ARG A 138 0.26 -15.19 -9.97
C ARG A 138 0.27 -14.76 -8.50
N ASN A 139 0.10 -15.70 -7.57
CA ASN A 139 0.00 -15.42 -6.15
C ASN A 139 1.41 -15.24 -5.55
N PRO A 140 1.70 -14.10 -4.90
CA PRO A 140 3.03 -13.77 -4.40
C PRO A 140 3.59 -14.76 -3.38
N ASN A 141 2.76 -15.59 -2.74
CA ASN A 141 3.22 -16.62 -1.80
C ASN A 141 3.52 -17.98 -2.45
N ILE A 142 3.30 -18.12 -3.77
CA ILE A 142 3.76 -19.29 -4.52
C ILE A 142 5.23 -19.11 -4.91
N THR A 143 6.04 -20.09 -4.50
CA THR A 143 7.49 -20.13 -4.76
C THR A 143 7.82 -21.04 -5.93
N TRP A 144 9.02 -20.90 -6.49
CA TRP A 144 9.52 -21.86 -7.49
C TRP A 144 9.50 -23.31 -6.98
N LYS A 145 9.84 -23.54 -5.71
CA LYS A 145 9.77 -24.88 -5.10
C LYS A 145 8.35 -25.45 -5.15
N ASN A 146 7.33 -24.62 -4.90
CA ASN A 146 5.94 -25.06 -5.01
C ASN A 146 5.59 -25.52 -6.43
N ILE A 147 6.07 -24.82 -7.44
CA ILE A 147 5.84 -25.16 -8.85
C ILE A 147 6.59 -26.46 -9.21
N ASN A 148 7.87 -26.53 -8.86
CA ASN A 148 8.74 -27.66 -9.17
C ASN A 148 8.30 -28.96 -8.46
N ASP A 149 7.86 -28.88 -7.21
CA ASP A 149 7.40 -30.03 -6.43
C ASP A 149 6.00 -30.54 -6.85
N ASN A 150 5.27 -29.79 -7.68
CA ASN A 150 3.91 -30.14 -8.11
C ASN A 150 3.74 -29.90 -9.64
N PRO A 151 4.51 -30.63 -10.48
CA PRO A 151 4.55 -30.39 -11.93
C PRO A 151 3.28 -30.83 -12.66
N ASP A 152 2.41 -31.63 -12.01
CA ASP A 152 1.14 -32.12 -12.54
C ASP A 152 0.02 -31.07 -12.51
N LYS A 153 0.23 -29.94 -11.81
CA LYS A 153 -0.77 -28.89 -11.69
C LYS A 153 -0.83 -28.02 -12.94
N PRO A 154 -2.02 -27.50 -13.30
CA PRO A 154 -2.22 -26.71 -14.52
C PRO A 154 -1.74 -25.27 -14.31
N TRP A 155 -0.44 -25.11 -14.09
CA TRP A 155 0.24 -23.85 -13.90
C TRP A 155 0.10 -22.94 -15.13
N ASP A 156 -0.20 -21.66 -14.91
CA ASP A 156 -0.19 -20.63 -15.94
C ASP A 156 1.23 -20.06 -16.08
N TRP A 157 1.91 -20.45 -17.15
CA TRP A 157 3.30 -20.06 -17.39
C TRP A 157 3.49 -18.60 -17.80
N GLN A 158 2.42 -17.92 -18.26
CA GLN A 158 2.45 -16.47 -18.44
C GLN A 158 2.61 -15.76 -17.09
N GLY A 159 1.75 -16.11 -16.12
CA GLY A 159 1.83 -15.66 -14.74
C GLY A 159 3.16 -15.95 -14.07
N ILE A 160 3.65 -17.18 -14.21
CA ILE A 160 4.94 -17.61 -13.63
C ILE A 160 6.11 -16.84 -14.26
N SER A 161 6.13 -16.65 -15.57
CA SER A 161 7.25 -15.99 -16.26
C SER A 161 7.48 -14.54 -15.80
N MET A 162 6.42 -13.80 -15.47
CA MET A 162 6.51 -12.44 -14.92
C MET A 162 6.57 -12.40 -13.38
N HIS A 163 6.56 -13.55 -12.71
CA HIS A 163 6.36 -13.61 -11.26
C HIS A 163 7.59 -13.10 -10.48
N PRO A 164 7.42 -12.29 -9.42
CA PRO A 164 8.52 -11.73 -8.64
C PRO A 164 9.37 -12.78 -7.89
N ASN A 165 8.86 -13.99 -7.67
CA ASN A 165 9.61 -15.10 -7.07
C ASN A 165 10.44 -15.91 -8.09
N ILE A 166 10.38 -15.57 -9.38
CA ILE A 166 11.19 -16.20 -10.42
C ILE A 166 12.39 -15.30 -10.71
N THR A 167 13.58 -15.81 -10.41
CA THR A 167 14.85 -15.14 -10.67
C THR A 167 15.40 -15.52 -12.04
N MET A 168 16.33 -14.73 -12.55
CA MET A 168 17.02 -15.06 -13.80
C MET A 168 17.83 -16.36 -13.69
N GLU A 169 18.36 -16.67 -12.50
CA GLU A 169 19.04 -17.96 -12.21
C GLU A 169 18.08 -19.14 -12.36
N ILE A 170 16.86 -19.06 -11.82
CA ILE A 170 15.84 -20.11 -11.98
C ILE A 170 15.55 -20.37 -13.47
N ILE A 171 15.44 -19.32 -14.27
CA ILE A 171 15.20 -19.43 -15.71
C ILE A 171 16.40 -20.11 -16.40
N SER A 172 17.62 -19.69 -16.09
CA SER A 172 18.85 -20.26 -16.64
C SER A 172 19.05 -21.74 -16.27
N ASP A 173 18.73 -22.13 -15.04
CA ASP A 173 18.89 -23.49 -14.54
C ASP A 173 17.81 -24.45 -15.03
N ASN A 174 16.69 -23.93 -15.53
CA ASN A 174 15.53 -24.71 -15.96
C ASN A 174 15.07 -24.32 -17.38
N PRO A 175 15.94 -24.45 -18.41
CA PRO A 175 15.65 -23.96 -19.75
C PRO A 175 14.59 -24.78 -20.49
N ASP A 176 14.27 -25.99 -20.01
CA ASP A 176 13.27 -26.91 -20.58
C ASP A 176 11.83 -26.51 -20.25
N LYS A 177 11.64 -25.57 -19.31
CA LYS A 177 10.31 -25.13 -18.90
C LYS A 177 9.68 -24.21 -19.95
N PRO A 178 8.34 -24.19 -20.05
CA PRO A 178 7.63 -23.43 -21.08
C PRO A 178 7.55 -21.93 -20.72
N TRP A 179 8.72 -21.32 -20.51
CA TRP A 179 8.88 -19.90 -20.25
C TRP A 179 8.31 -19.06 -21.39
N VAL A 180 7.60 -17.99 -21.03
CA VAL A 180 7.04 -17.02 -21.96
C VAL A 180 7.90 -15.77 -21.95
N TRP A 181 8.85 -15.65 -22.89
CA TRP A 181 9.86 -14.58 -22.94
C TRP A 181 9.30 -13.15 -22.99
N GLU A 182 8.16 -12.97 -23.64
CA GLU A 182 7.41 -11.71 -23.59
C GLU A 182 7.05 -11.34 -22.14
N HIS A 183 6.61 -12.30 -21.33
CA HIS A 183 6.26 -12.08 -19.92
C HIS A 183 7.51 -12.03 -19.01
N ILE A 184 8.61 -12.72 -19.37
CA ILE A 184 9.91 -12.51 -18.72
C ILE A 184 10.36 -11.05 -18.87
N SER A 185 10.05 -10.41 -20.00
CA SER A 185 10.36 -8.99 -20.22
C SER A 185 9.67 -8.06 -19.21
N MET A 186 8.57 -8.51 -18.59
CA MET A 186 7.87 -7.81 -17.49
C MET A 186 8.35 -8.23 -16.10
N ASN A 187 9.18 -9.27 -15.98
CA ASN A 187 9.60 -9.80 -14.69
C ASN A 187 10.46 -8.76 -13.94
N PRO A 188 10.13 -8.42 -12.68
CA PRO A 188 10.85 -7.37 -11.94
C PRO A 188 12.31 -7.72 -11.62
N ASN A 189 12.70 -9.00 -11.73
CA ASN A 189 14.07 -9.45 -11.52
C ASN A 189 14.92 -9.43 -12.81
N ILE A 190 14.36 -9.07 -13.96
CA ILE A 190 15.14 -9.00 -15.21
C ILE A 190 16.19 -7.90 -15.09
N THR A 191 17.38 -8.18 -15.62
CA THR A 191 18.48 -7.22 -15.64
C THR A 191 18.89 -6.95 -17.08
N TYR A 192 19.39 -5.74 -17.33
CA TYR A 192 19.93 -5.42 -18.66
C TYR A 192 21.11 -6.34 -19.04
N LYS A 193 21.92 -6.76 -18.05
CA LYS A 193 22.96 -7.77 -18.26
C LYS A 193 22.37 -9.08 -18.81
N PHE A 194 21.29 -9.59 -18.20
CA PHE A 194 20.65 -10.82 -18.66
C PHE A 194 20.12 -10.70 -20.10
N ILE A 195 19.55 -9.55 -20.45
CA ILE A 195 19.11 -9.26 -21.83
C ILE A 195 20.30 -9.28 -22.80
N LYS A 196 21.41 -8.61 -22.43
CA LYS A 196 22.63 -8.53 -23.24
C LYS A 196 23.31 -9.88 -23.43
N ASP A 197 23.30 -10.73 -22.40
CA ASP A 197 23.88 -12.07 -22.43
C ASP A 197 23.02 -13.06 -23.23
N ASN A 198 21.75 -12.73 -23.51
CA ASN A 198 20.79 -13.56 -24.25
C ASN A 198 20.13 -12.77 -25.40
N PRO A 199 20.91 -12.28 -26.39
CA PRO A 199 20.41 -11.38 -27.42
C PRO A 199 19.48 -12.05 -28.43
N ASP A 200 19.46 -13.39 -28.49
CA ASP A 200 18.63 -14.19 -29.40
C ASP A 200 17.19 -14.36 -28.91
N LYS A 201 16.89 -14.00 -27.66
CA LYS A 201 15.55 -14.14 -27.09
C LYS A 201 14.61 -13.03 -27.56
N PRO A 202 13.31 -13.32 -27.73
CA PRO A 202 12.34 -12.36 -28.24
C PRO A 202 11.91 -11.38 -27.13
N TRP A 203 12.82 -10.46 -26.79
CA TRP A 203 12.59 -9.44 -25.77
C TRP A 203 11.54 -8.42 -26.21
N HIS A 204 10.60 -8.11 -25.32
CA HIS A 204 9.55 -7.13 -25.57
C HIS A 204 9.92 -5.79 -24.91
N TRP A 205 10.55 -4.88 -25.64
CA TRP A 205 11.10 -3.64 -25.08
C TRP A 205 10.05 -2.68 -24.52
N TYR A 206 8.84 -2.70 -25.07
CA TYR A 206 7.70 -1.98 -24.48
C TYR A 206 7.38 -2.46 -23.06
N TYR A 207 7.60 -3.74 -22.74
CA TYR A 207 7.45 -4.28 -21.38
C TYR A 207 8.68 -4.08 -20.51
N ILE A 208 9.89 -4.13 -21.09
CA ILE A 208 11.13 -3.77 -20.39
C ILE A 208 11.07 -2.31 -19.90
N SER A 209 10.36 -1.45 -20.63
CA SER A 209 10.11 -0.05 -20.24
C SER A 209 9.42 0.08 -18.87
N CYS A 210 8.67 -0.93 -18.44
CA CYS A 210 7.96 -0.96 -17.15
C CYS A 210 8.84 -1.43 -15.99
N ASN A 211 10.08 -1.86 -16.27
CA ASN A 211 10.89 -2.55 -15.29
C ASN A 211 11.52 -1.56 -14.29
N PRO A 212 11.50 -1.83 -12.96
CA PRO A 212 12.02 -0.93 -11.92
C PRO A 212 13.50 -0.54 -12.09
N ASN A 213 14.24 -1.34 -12.86
CA ASN A 213 15.68 -1.18 -13.07
C ASN A 213 16.02 -0.44 -14.39
N ILE A 214 15.03 0.11 -15.11
CA ILE A 214 15.30 0.87 -16.32
C ILE A 214 16.00 2.21 -16.00
N THR A 215 17.01 2.56 -16.80
CA THR A 215 17.77 3.80 -16.67
C THR A 215 17.89 4.51 -18.02
N MET A 216 18.18 5.82 -17.98
CA MET A 216 18.44 6.59 -19.20
C MET A 216 19.67 6.10 -19.96
N GLU A 217 20.65 5.48 -19.28
CA GLU A 217 21.81 4.87 -19.92
C GLU A 217 21.38 3.68 -20.80
N ILE A 218 20.55 2.78 -20.27
CA ILE A 218 20.01 1.64 -21.03
C ILE A 218 19.21 2.13 -22.25
N ILE A 219 18.41 3.19 -22.09
CA ILE A 219 17.63 3.77 -23.21
C ILE A 219 18.58 4.35 -24.27
N LYS A 220 19.63 5.07 -23.86
CA LYS A 220 20.63 5.66 -24.77
C LYS A 220 21.45 4.62 -25.51
N ASP A 221 21.76 3.50 -24.87
CA ASP A 221 22.48 2.37 -25.47
C ASP A 221 21.62 1.59 -26.48
N ASN A 222 20.29 1.72 -26.40
CA ASN A 222 19.35 0.99 -27.25
C ASN A 222 18.30 1.94 -27.86
N PRO A 223 18.73 2.94 -28.66
CA PRO A 223 17.88 4.07 -29.06
C PRO A 223 16.80 3.67 -30.08
N MET A 224 16.96 2.56 -30.78
CA MET A 224 16.05 2.10 -31.85
C MET A 224 14.92 1.21 -31.34
N GLN A 225 14.87 0.92 -30.03
CA GLN A 225 13.85 0.04 -29.48
C GLN A 225 12.52 0.77 -29.27
N ASN A 226 11.42 0.01 -29.28
CA ASN A 226 10.08 0.54 -29.07
C ASN A 226 9.79 0.75 -27.57
N TRP A 227 10.38 1.81 -27.02
CA TRP A 227 10.18 2.21 -25.63
C TRP A 227 8.77 2.74 -25.35
N ASN A 228 8.19 2.32 -24.22
CA ASN A 228 6.95 2.90 -23.69
C ASN A 228 7.27 4.15 -22.86
N TRP A 229 7.21 5.31 -23.51
CA TRP A 229 7.50 6.58 -22.84
C TRP A 229 6.52 6.96 -21.75
N SER A 230 5.28 6.46 -21.77
CA SER A 230 4.32 6.69 -20.67
C SER A 230 4.78 6.00 -19.38
N MET A 231 5.25 4.76 -19.49
CA MET A 231 5.78 3.99 -18.37
C MET A 231 7.13 4.53 -17.89
N ILE A 232 8.00 4.93 -18.82
CA ILE A 232 9.28 5.58 -18.46
C ILE A 232 9.01 6.90 -17.73
N SER A 233 8.11 7.75 -18.24
CA SER A 233 7.78 9.05 -17.65
C SER A 233 7.23 8.96 -16.22
N SER A 234 6.46 7.90 -15.93
CA SER A 234 5.91 7.62 -14.60
C SER A 234 6.87 6.91 -13.64
N HIS A 235 8.06 6.53 -14.13
CA HIS A 235 9.00 5.70 -13.38
C HIS A 235 9.70 6.45 -12.24
N GLN A 236 9.80 5.85 -11.06
CA GLN A 236 10.42 6.42 -9.85
C GLN A 236 11.93 6.75 -9.96
N ASN A 237 12.57 6.43 -11.08
CA ASN A 237 13.99 6.76 -11.31
C ASN A 237 14.13 7.97 -12.24
N ILE A 238 13.04 8.42 -12.87
CA ILE A 238 13.02 9.63 -13.68
C ILE A 238 12.79 10.82 -12.75
N THR A 239 13.79 11.69 -12.68
CA THR A 239 13.74 12.96 -11.95
C THR A 239 13.40 14.09 -12.91
N MET A 240 13.01 15.25 -12.36
CA MET A 240 12.80 16.45 -13.17
C MET A 240 14.08 16.88 -13.90
N ASP A 241 15.25 16.74 -13.27
CA ASP A 241 16.55 17.03 -13.91
C ASP A 241 16.80 16.13 -15.13
N ILE A 242 16.49 14.83 -15.05
CA ILE A 242 16.61 13.92 -16.20
C ILE A 242 15.72 14.38 -17.36
N ILE A 243 14.51 14.86 -17.07
CA ILE A 243 13.58 15.35 -18.10
C ILE A 243 14.16 16.60 -18.77
N ILE A 244 14.66 17.55 -17.96
CA ILE A 244 15.25 18.81 -18.42
C ILE A 244 16.52 18.56 -19.26
N ASP A 245 17.38 17.63 -18.83
CA ASP A 245 18.64 17.29 -19.49
C ASP A 245 18.44 16.51 -20.80
N ASN A 246 17.24 15.95 -21.03
CA ASN A 246 16.94 15.13 -22.20
C ASN A 246 15.64 15.62 -22.89
N PRO A 247 15.59 16.87 -23.38
CA PRO A 247 14.34 17.52 -23.81
C PRO A 247 13.77 16.96 -25.13
N MET A 248 14.59 16.24 -25.90
CA MET A 248 14.19 15.69 -27.21
C MET A 248 13.52 14.31 -27.10
N GLN A 249 13.36 13.78 -25.88
CA GLN A 249 12.67 12.52 -25.68
C GLN A 249 11.15 12.72 -25.69
N ASN A 250 10.40 11.63 -25.95
CA ASN A 250 8.95 11.65 -26.05
C ASN A 250 8.27 11.64 -24.67
N TRP A 251 8.70 12.51 -23.76
CA TRP A 251 8.17 12.60 -22.41
C TRP A 251 6.65 12.74 -22.40
N ASP A 252 5.99 11.88 -21.63
CA ASP A 252 4.55 11.88 -21.43
C ASP A 252 4.21 12.59 -20.12
N TRP A 253 3.68 13.80 -20.21
CA TRP A 253 3.30 14.62 -19.05
C TRP A 253 2.18 14.00 -18.21
N TYR A 254 1.36 13.11 -18.78
CA TYR A 254 0.42 12.32 -17.99
C TYR A 254 1.19 11.38 -17.04
N GLY A 255 2.14 10.62 -17.59
CA GLY A 255 3.05 9.76 -16.83
C GLY A 255 3.89 10.54 -15.80
N ILE A 256 4.49 11.66 -16.20
CA ILE A 256 5.28 12.52 -15.28
C ILE A 256 4.40 12.97 -14.11
N SER A 257 3.17 13.41 -14.36
CA SER A 257 2.27 13.88 -13.29
C SER A 257 1.89 12.75 -12.30
N GLN A 258 1.90 11.49 -12.73
CA GLN A 258 1.68 10.33 -11.87
C GLN A 258 2.94 9.87 -11.13
N ASN A 259 4.11 10.35 -11.53
CA ASN A 259 5.38 9.87 -11.01
C ASN A 259 5.50 10.15 -9.49
N PRO A 260 5.81 9.12 -8.67
CA PRO A 260 5.83 9.24 -7.21
C PRO A 260 6.95 10.14 -6.67
N ASN A 261 7.87 10.64 -7.51
CA ASN A 261 8.87 11.63 -7.12
C ASN A 261 8.44 13.08 -7.33
N ILE A 262 7.36 13.33 -8.07
CA ILE A 262 6.88 14.70 -8.27
C ILE A 262 6.30 15.22 -6.95
N THR A 263 6.99 16.18 -6.35
CA THR A 263 6.55 16.89 -5.16
C THR A 263 5.81 18.16 -5.53
N TRP A 264 5.09 18.74 -4.56
CA TRP A 264 4.51 20.06 -4.74
C TRP A 264 5.56 21.14 -5.08
N GLU A 265 6.75 21.06 -4.48
CA GLU A 265 7.87 21.98 -4.77
C GLU A 265 8.26 21.91 -6.25
N ILE A 266 8.42 20.71 -6.81
CA ILE A 266 8.74 20.53 -8.23
C ILE A 266 7.66 21.15 -9.13
N ILE A 267 6.38 20.96 -8.80
CA ILE A 267 5.26 21.54 -9.57
C ILE A 267 5.30 23.07 -9.49
N ASN A 268 5.53 23.61 -8.29
CA ASN A 268 5.58 25.05 -8.03
C ASN A 268 6.75 25.72 -8.75
N ASP A 269 7.91 25.07 -8.80
CA ASP A 269 9.12 25.57 -9.45
C ASP A 269 9.06 25.44 -10.97
N ASN A 270 8.14 24.62 -11.49
CA ASN A 270 7.95 24.36 -12.92
C ASN A 270 6.51 24.64 -13.37
N PRO A 271 5.98 25.88 -13.20
CA PRO A 271 4.56 26.17 -13.37
C PRO A 271 4.10 26.15 -14.83
N MET A 272 5.02 26.26 -15.79
CA MET A 272 4.73 26.33 -17.23
C MET A 272 4.62 24.97 -17.92
N GLN A 273 4.82 23.87 -17.17
CA GLN A 273 4.75 22.53 -17.73
C GLN A 273 3.30 22.04 -17.85
N ASN A 274 3.08 21.05 -18.72
CA ASN A 274 1.76 20.50 -19.03
C ASN A 274 1.25 19.52 -17.96
N TRP A 275 1.26 19.94 -16.69
CA TRP A 275 0.81 19.12 -15.57
C TRP A 275 -0.62 18.61 -15.76
N ASN A 276 -0.82 17.30 -15.66
CA ASN A 276 -2.14 16.71 -15.65
C ASN A 276 -2.70 16.75 -14.23
N TRP A 277 -3.61 17.68 -13.96
CA TRP A 277 -4.12 17.90 -12.61
C TRP A 277 -4.94 16.76 -12.02
N GLY A 278 -5.57 15.92 -12.85
CA GLY A 278 -6.18 14.68 -12.36
C GLY A 278 -5.13 13.71 -11.80
N CYS A 279 -3.99 13.59 -12.48
CA CYS A 279 -2.85 12.80 -12.00
C CYS A 279 -2.18 13.42 -10.78
N ILE A 280 -2.01 14.74 -10.76
CA ILE A 280 -1.47 15.47 -9.60
C ILE A 280 -2.39 15.31 -8.38
N SER A 281 -3.71 15.40 -8.53
CA SER A 281 -4.68 15.11 -7.46
C SER A 281 -4.45 13.72 -6.86
N ARG A 282 -4.16 12.73 -7.69
CA ARG A 282 -3.87 11.34 -7.26
C ARG A 282 -2.50 11.19 -6.60
N ASN A 283 -1.53 12.04 -6.94
CA ASN A 283 -0.13 11.84 -6.58
C ASN A 283 0.08 11.78 -5.05
N PRO A 284 0.78 10.76 -4.52
CA PRO A 284 0.94 10.55 -3.08
C PRO A 284 1.70 11.66 -2.35
N ASN A 285 2.44 12.52 -3.06
CA ASN A 285 3.15 13.66 -2.47
C ASN A 285 2.28 14.89 -2.27
N ILE A 286 1.09 14.93 -2.86
CA ILE A 286 0.15 16.04 -2.66
C ILE A 286 -0.62 15.82 -1.36
N THR A 287 -0.46 16.76 -0.42
CA THR A 287 -1.09 16.73 0.90
C THR A 287 -2.40 17.52 0.94
N MET A 288 -3.24 17.26 1.93
CA MET A 288 -4.41 18.10 2.23
C MET A 288 -4.01 19.57 2.42
N LYS A 289 -2.83 19.83 3.00
CA LYS A 289 -2.28 21.18 3.11
C LYS A 289 -2.01 21.81 1.73
N ASN A 290 -1.39 21.09 0.80
CA ASN A 290 -1.14 21.62 -0.55
C ASN A 290 -2.45 22.03 -1.24
N ILE A 291 -3.51 21.23 -1.08
CA ILE A 291 -4.83 21.51 -1.65
C ILE A 291 -5.45 22.75 -0.97
N LYS A 292 -5.43 22.81 0.36
CA LYS A 292 -5.96 23.95 1.14
C LYS A 292 -5.24 25.27 0.82
N ASP A 293 -3.92 25.22 0.66
CA ASP A 293 -3.09 26.41 0.45
C ASP A 293 -3.15 26.92 -1.00
N ASN A 294 -3.63 26.09 -1.95
CA ASN A 294 -3.66 26.42 -3.39
C ASN A 294 -5.02 26.06 -4.02
N PRO A 295 -6.13 26.68 -3.54
CA PRO A 295 -7.48 26.33 -3.95
C PRO A 295 -7.81 26.69 -5.41
N GLU A 296 -7.01 27.55 -6.04
CA GLU A 296 -7.20 28.01 -7.42
C GLU A 296 -6.74 26.98 -8.48
N LYS A 297 -6.00 25.96 -8.08
CA LYS A 297 -5.59 24.90 -9.00
C LYS A 297 -6.78 24.00 -9.36
N PRO A 298 -6.80 23.43 -10.57
CA PRO A 298 -7.93 22.61 -11.03
C PRO A 298 -7.85 21.19 -10.46
N TRP A 299 -7.94 21.09 -9.13
CA TRP A 299 -7.98 19.85 -8.39
C TRP A 299 -9.18 18.99 -8.79
N ASP A 300 -8.92 17.73 -9.11
CA ASP A 300 -9.97 16.72 -9.27
C ASP A 300 -10.46 16.22 -7.90
N TRP A 301 -11.64 16.66 -7.48
CA TRP A 301 -12.24 16.34 -6.18
C TRP A 301 -12.80 14.91 -6.07
N ASN A 302 -13.16 14.28 -7.19
CA ASN A 302 -13.54 12.86 -7.19
C ASN A 302 -12.31 12.02 -6.86
N ILE A 303 -11.17 12.32 -7.49
CA ILE A 303 -9.89 11.65 -7.19
C ILE A 303 -9.45 11.94 -5.74
N ILE A 304 -9.56 13.18 -5.27
CA ILE A 304 -9.24 13.53 -3.89
C ILE A 304 -10.12 12.77 -2.88
N SER A 305 -11.41 12.59 -3.17
CA SER A 305 -12.34 11.78 -2.35
C SER A 305 -11.84 10.35 -2.16
N SER A 306 -11.32 9.74 -3.24
CA SER A 306 -10.77 8.38 -3.21
C SER A 306 -9.40 8.26 -2.52
N LYS A 307 -8.74 9.38 -2.21
CA LYS A 307 -7.32 9.37 -1.90
C LYS A 307 -7.05 8.90 -0.47
N PRO A 308 -6.14 7.93 -0.27
CA PRO A 308 -5.82 7.45 1.07
C PRO A 308 -4.94 8.42 1.88
N PHE A 309 -4.30 9.39 1.23
CA PHE A 309 -3.32 10.31 1.83
C PHE A 309 -2.24 9.57 2.65
N THR A 310 -1.81 8.38 2.20
CA THR A 310 -0.93 7.47 2.95
C THR A 310 0.37 8.13 3.43
N LYS A 311 1.07 8.86 2.55
CA LYS A 311 2.32 9.54 2.92
C LYS A 311 2.10 10.61 3.99
N GLU A 312 1.03 11.39 3.86
CA GLU A 312 0.65 12.40 4.86
C GLU A 312 0.22 11.73 6.18
N LYS A 313 -0.51 10.61 6.11
CA LYS A 313 -0.88 9.79 7.27
C LYS A 313 0.36 9.28 8.00
N GLU A 314 1.33 8.72 7.29
CA GLU A 314 2.59 8.26 7.86
C GLU A 314 3.35 9.41 8.55
N GLN A 315 3.45 10.57 7.88
CA GLN A 315 4.07 11.76 8.47
C GLN A 315 3.32 12.24 9.73
N PHE A 316 1.98 12.24 9.70
CA PHE A 316 1.14 12.58 10.83
C PHE A 316 1.37 11.62 12.01
N ILE A 317 1.32 10.30 11.76
CA ILE A 317 1.54 9.27 12.77
C ILE A 317 2.94 9.40 13.37
N ASN A 318 3.96 9.55 12.52
CA ASN A 318 5.36 9.71 12.95
C ASN A 318 5.52 10.95 13.83
N ARG A 319 4.89 12.08 13.46
CA ARG A 319 4.89 13.30 14.28
C ARG A 319 4.24 13.06 15.65
N LYS A 320 3.03 12.48 15.68
CA LYS A 320 2.30 12.17 16.93
C LYS A 320 3.05 11.20 17.83
N TYR A 321 3.69 10.20 17.23
CA TYR A 321 4.52 9.26 17.96
C TYR A 321 5.73 9.96 18.60
N ARG A 322 6.41 10.86 17.87
CA ARG A 322 7.52 11.66 18.42
C ARG A 322 7.06 12.57 19.55
N GLU A 323 5.90 13.23 19.40
CA GLU A 323 5.28 14.05 20.45
C GLU A 323 5.01 13.23 21.72
N HIS A 324 4.40 12.06 21.56
CA HIS A 324 4.13 11.16 22.69
C HIS A 324 5.44 10.68 23.35
N MET A 325 6.44 10.30 22.55
CA MET A 325 7.74 9.87 23.07
C MET A 325 8.49 11.00 23.79
N ALA A 326 8.39 12.24 23.31
CA ALA A 326 8.92 13.41 24.00
C ALA A 326 8.20 13.64 25.33
N ALA A 327 6.86 13.64 25.34
CA ALA A 327 6.06 13.77 26.55
C ALA A 327 6.38 12.67 27.58
N TYR A 328 6.53 11.42 27.13
CA TYR A 328 6.94 10.31 27.99
C TYR A 328 8.33 10.52 28.59
N LYS A 329 9.32 10.95 27.80
CA LYS A 329 10.67 11.26 28.31
C LYS A 329 10.63 12.38 29.35
N ILE A 330 9.87 13.44 29.10
CA ILE A 330 9.66 14.53 30.06
C ILE A 330 9.02 14.00 31.34
N GLN A 331 7.99 13.16 31.23
CA GLN A 331 7.35 12.53 32.39
C GLN A 331 8.33 11.67 33.20
N GLN A 332 9.15 10.84 32.55
CA GLN A 332 10.16 10.02 33.24
C GLN A 332 11.21 10.89 33.94
N TRP A 333 11.64 11.97 33.29
CA TRP A 333 12.54 12.93 33.90
C TRP A 333 11.91 13.60 35.13
N CYS A 334 10.67 14.09 35.04
CA CYS A 334 9.94 14.65 36.18
C CYS A 334 9.79 13.63 37.31
N LEU A 335 9.47 12.37 37.00
CA LEU A 335 9.37 11.30 37.99
C LEU A 335 10.71 11.05 38.69
N SER A 336 11.83 11.04 37.95
CA SER A 336 13.17 10.85 38.52
C SER A 336 13.53 11.95 39.54
N ILE A 337 13.02 13.17 39.34
CA ILE A 337 13.16 14.29 40.28
C ILE A 337 12.25 14.09 41.50
N LEU A 338 10.98 13.71 41.28
CA LEU A 338 9.97 13.57 42.32
C LEU A 338 10.25 12.41 43.29
N VAL A 339 10.94 11.36 42.86
CA VAL A 339 11.27 10.19 43.72
C VAL A 339 12.69 10.24 44.29
N SER A 340 13.46 11.28 43.96
CA SER A 340 14.86 11.39 44.38
C SER A 340 15.00 12.28 45.61
N PRO A 341 15.65 11.81 46.70
CA PRO A 341 15.90 12.61 47.89
C PRO A 341 16.96 13.71 47.67
N HIS A 342 17.62 13.73 46.50
CA HIS A 342 18.56 14.80 46.15
C HIS A 342 17.85 16.13 45.86
N TYR A 343 16.60 16.09 45.39
CA TYR A 343 15.81 17.29 45.12
C TYR A 343 14.89 17.64 46.29
N LYS A 344 14.71 18.94 46.57
CA LYS A 344 13.86 19.42 47.67
C LYS A 344 12.43 18.86 47.57
N ILE A 345 11.84 18.89 46.37
CA ILE A 345 10.48 18.38 46.14
C ILE A 345 10.40 16.87 46.38
N GLY A 346 11.42 16.12 45.98
CA GLY A 346 11.47 14.67 46.21
C GLY A 346 11.56 14.33 47.70
N ARG A 347 12.40 15.05 48.46
CA ARG A 347 12.45 14.92 49.93
C ARG A 347 11.07 15.15 50.57
N THR A 348 10.41 16.24 50.21
CA THR A 348 9.07 16.56 50.75
C THR A 348 8.05 15.46 50.45
N MET A 349 8.06 14.90 49.24
CA MET A 349 7.15 13.81 48.86
C MET A 349 7.44 12.51 49.63
N ILE A 350 8.73 12.16 49.78
CA ILE A 350 9.16 10.98 50.54
C ILE A 350 8.77 11.13 52.02
N ASP A 351 9.06 12.27 52.65
CA ASP A 351 8.73 12.53 54.05
C ASP A 351 7.22 12.46 54.31
N LYS A 352 6.42 13.03 53.40
CA LYS A 352 4.95 12.93 53.47
C LYS A 352 4.51 11.47 53.42
N LYS A 353 5.05 10.68 52.49
CA LYS A 353 4.70 9.27 52.34
C LYS A 353 5.13 8.43 53.55
N TYR A 354 6.29 8.72 54.13
CA TYR A 354 6.74 8.10 55.37
C TYR A 354 5.76 8.35 56.50
N LYS A 355 5.34 9.60 56.71
CA LYS A 355 4.34 9.94 57.73
C LYS A 355 3.00 9.24 57.51
N GLU A 356 2.54 9.08 56.27
CA GLU A 356 1.30 8.34 55.98
C GLU A 356 1.37 6.84 56.31
N LEU A 357 2.54 6.22 56.21
CA LEU A 357 2.71 4.77 56.44
C LEU A 357 3.02 4.43 57.91
N PHE A 358 3.53 5.39 58.67
CA PHE A 358 4.01 5.21 60.03
C PHE A 358 3.32 6.10 61.08
N ALA A 359 2.25 6.81 60.68
CA ALA A 359 1.27 7.42 61.59
C ALA A 359 0.08 6.48 61.75
#